data_AF-A0A0F7JVD5-F1
#
_entry.id   AF-A0A0F7JVD5-F1
#
_cell.length_a   1.000
_cell.length_b   1.000
_cell.length_c   1.000
_cell.angle_alpha   90.00
_cell.angle_beta   90.00
_cell.angle_gamma   90.00
#
_symmetry.space_group_name_H-M   'P 1'
#
loop_
_entity.id
_entity.type
_entity.pdbx_description
1 polymer ?
#
loop_
_entity_poly.entity_id
_entity_poly.type
_entity_poly.pdbx_seq_one_letter_code
_entity_poly.pdbx_strand_id
1 'polypeptide(L)'
;MLVRYAQSGVGPYDELLWVSLTGKPQVTRIVVSTQQSVVWGRRNWAIPKSRADFAWEGVPGREQVRVTQDGRLLAYLSVQAWGPSVPVTTAVVPAAWRTLTQPPLPEAEDRASLLTTVSASGWVQPARLSVIGGDVHPALLHRRPLLTVAVPDFRMMFPLARVRPA
;
A
#
# COMPACT_ATOMS: atom_id res chain seq x y z
N MET A 1 -2.17 -2.85 3.05
CA MET A 1 -2.38 -1.39 3.21
C MET A 1 -3.29 -0.94 2.09
N LEU A 2 -4.35 -0.19 2.42
CA LEU A 2 -5.34 0.35 1.48
C LEU A 2 -5.30 1.87 1.61
N VAL A 3 -5.14 2.58 0.50
CA VAL A 3 -4.93 4.04 0.49
C VAL A 3 -5.70 4.67 -0.65
N ARG A 4 -6.34 5.82 -0.38
CA ARG A 4 -6.85 6.72 -1.40
C ARG A 4 -6.05 8.02 -1.34
N TYR A 5 -5.17 8.23 -2.31
CA TYR A 5 -4.39 9.46 -2.41
C TYR A 5 -5.24 10.56 -3.04
N ALA A 6 -5.50 11.63 -2.28
CA ALA A 6 -6.13 12.84 -2.82
C ALA A 6 -5.17 13.62 -3.74
N GLN A 7 -3.85 13.54 -3.48
CA GLN A 7 -2.82 14.22 -4.25
C GLN A 7 -1.56 13.35 -4.35
N SER A 8 -0.92 13.36 -5.53
CA SER A 8 0.38 12.72 -5.76
C SER A 8 1.08 13.32 -6.99
N GLY A 9 2.33 12.93 -7.24
CA GLY A 9 3.07 13.35 -8.44
C GLY A 9 2.48 12.86 -9.77
N VAL A 10 1.48 11.98 -9.73
CA VAL A 10 0.74 11.47 -10.90
C VAL A 10 -0.77 11.75 -10.81
N GLY A 11 -1.19 12.66 -9.94
CA GLY A 11 -2.60 12.94 -9.64
C GLY A 11 -3.19 12.01 -8.57
N PRO A 12 -4.49 12.13 -8.24
CA PRO A 12 -5.16 11.25 -7.29
C PRO A 12 -5.23 9.80 -7.80
N TYR A 13 -5.07 8.84 -6.90
CA TYR A 13 -5.24 7.41 -7.20
C TYR A 13 -5.45 6.59 -5.94
N ASP A 14 -5.94 5.37 -6.11
CA ASP A 14 -6.16 4.39 -5.07
C ASP A 14 -5.12 3.29 -5.15
N GLU A 15 -4.77 2.72 -4.02
CA GLU A 15 -3.78 1.66 -3.91
C GLU A 15 -4.20 0.60 -2.88
N LEU A 16 -4.04 -0.65 -3.27
CA LEU A 16 -4.05 -1.79 -2.35
C LEU A 16 -2.72 -2.53 -2.46
N LEU A 17 -2.05 -2.68 -1.33
CA LEU A 17 -0.62 -2.99 -1.22
C LEU A 17 -0.38 -4.10 -0.20
N TRP A 18 0.47 -5.05 -0.55
CA TRP A 18 0.96 -6.12 0.30
C TRP A 18 2.46 -5.95 0.54
N VAL A 19 2.84 -5.90 1.81
CA VAL A 19 4.23 -5.78 2.24
C VAL A 19 4.59 -7.03 3.02
N SER A 20 5.69 -7.68 2.64
CA SER A 20 6.34 -8.66 3.48
C SER A 20 7.30 -7.97 4.43
N LEU A 21 7.23 -8.36 5.71
CA LEU A 21 8.19 -7.97 6.76
C LEU A 21 9.05 -9.16 7.19
N THR A 22 8.95 -10.31 6.52
CA THR A 22 9.83 -11.46 6.78
C THR A 22 11.20 -11.19 6.19
N GLY A 23 12.11 -10.68 7.02
CA GLY A 23 13.44 -10.24 6.59
C GLY A 23 13.44 -8.74 6.26
N LYS A 24 13.89 -8.38 5.05
CA LYS A 24 13.89 -6.97 4.62
C LYS A 24 12.48 -6.58 4.14
N PRO A 25 11.95 -5.41 4.53
CA PRO A 25 10.67 -4.92 4.04
C PRO A 25 10.61 -4.95 2.50
N GLN A 26 9.57 -5.57 1.94
CA GLN A 26 9.41 -5.72 0.49
C GLN A 26 7.95 -5.58 0.09
N VAL A 27 7.66 -4.81 -0.96
CA VAL A 27 6.35 -4.80 -1.61
C VAL A 27 6.25 -6.01 -2.52
N THR A 28 5.40 -6.96 -2.16
CA THR A 28 5.25 -8.24 -2.88
C THR A 28 4.16 -8.19 -3.94
N ARG A 29 3.11 -7.38 -3.70
CA ARG A 29 2.03 -7.13 -4.65
C ARG A 29 1.44 -5.75 -4.39
N ILE A 30 0.96 -5.12 -5.45
CA ILE A 30 0.31 -3.83 -5.38
C ILE A 30 -0.58 -3.62 -6.61
N VAL A 31 -1.79 -3.14 -6.37
CA VAL A 31 -2.76 -2.80 -7.41
C VAL A 31 -3.19 -1.34 -7.24
N VAL A 32 -3.37 -0.64 -8.35
CA VAL A 32 -3.70 0.79 -8.35
C VAL A 32 -4.78 1.17 -9.35
N SER A 33 -5.45 2.30 -9.12
CA SER A 33 -6.50 2.82 -10.01
C SER A 33 -6.01 3.60 -11.24
N THR A 34 -4.70 3.83 -11.41
CA THR A 34 -4.17 4.55 -12.59
C THR A 34 -3.00 3.85 -13.26
N GLN A 35 -3.00 3.82 -14.60
CA GLN A 35 -1.92 3.21 -15.39
C GLN A 35 -0.61 3.98 -15.24
N GLN A 36 -0.67 5.30 -15.08
CA GLN A 36 0.51 6.13 -14.84
C GLN A 36 1.25 5.72 -13.56
N SER A 37 0.52 5.41 -12.48
CA SER A 37 1.10 4.91 -11.23
C SER A 37 1.78 3.54 -11.43
N VAL A 38 1.24 2.68 -12.29
CA VAL A 38 1.88 1.39 -12.68
C VAL A 38 3.22 1.63 -13.34
N VAL A 39 3.25 2.43 -14.40
CA VAL A 39 4.46 2.65 -15.23
C VAL A 39 5.58 3.25 -14.41
N TRP A 40 5.32 4.34 -13.68
CA TRP A 40 6.34 4.99 -12.85
C TRP A 40 6.73 4.16 -11.63
N GLY A 41 5.77 3.44 -11.04
CA GLY A 41 5.96 2.48 -9.96
C GLY A 41 7.03 1.43 -10.29
N ARG A 42 6.83 0.76 -11.42
CA ARG A 42 7.75 -0.29 -11.92
C ARG A 42 9.10 0.31 -12.31
N ARG A 43 9.09 1.43 -13.05
CA ARG A 43 10.31 2.06 -13.57
C ARG A 43 11.26 2.56 -12.48
N ASN A 44 10.74 3.27 -11.48
CA ASN A 44 11.58 3.98 -10.51
C ASN A 44 11.94 3.12 -9.29
N TRP A 45 11.15 2.07 -9.01
CA TRP A 45 11.25 1.33 -7.75
C TRP A 45 11.19 -0.19 -7.89
N ALA A 46 11.08 -0.74 -9.11
CA ALA A 46 10.91 -2.19 -9.34
C ALA A 46 9.77 -2.79 -8.50
N ILE A 47 8.71 -2.01 -8.30
CA ILE A 47 7.54 -2.45 -7.54
C ILE A 47 6.59 -3.20 -8.48
N PRO A 48 6.11 -4.42 -8.14
CA PRO A 48 5.26 -5.25 -9.01
C PRO A 48 3.82 -4.73 -9.08
N LYS A 49 3.66 -3.52 -9.61
CA LYS A 49 2.41 -2.77 -9.70
C LYS A 49 1.61 -3.22 -10.91
N SER A 50 0.29 -3.32 -10.73
CA SER A 50 -0.69 -3.64 -11.78
C SER A 50 -1.95 -2.79 -11.62
N ARG A 51 -2.76 -2.68 -12.68
CA ARG A 51 -4.00 -1.89 -12.67
C ARG A 51 -5.15 -2.72 -12.05
N ALA A 52 -5.96 -2.07 -11.22
CA ALA A 52 -7.24 -2.60 -10.73
C ALA A 52 -8.21 -1.44 -10.48
N ASP A 53 -9.51 -1.65 -10.66
CA ASP A 53 -10.56 -0.67 -10.44
C ASP A 53 -11.03 -0.66 -9.00
N PHE A 54 -11.27 0.53 -8.47
CA PHE A 54 -11.70 0.77 -7.09
C PHE A 54 -13.05 1.47 -7.11
N ALA A 55 -14.06 0.85 -6.49
CA ALA A 55 -15.37 1.45 -6.28
C ALA A 55 -15.56 1.61 -4.77
N TRP A 56 -15.63 2.86 -4.33
CA TRP A 56 -15.77 3.22 -2.92
C TRP A 56 -17.21 3.64 -2.61
N GLU A 57 -17.68 3.24 -1.45
CA GLU A 57 -19.01 3.55 -0.93
C GLU A 57 -18.94 3.91 0.55
N GLY A 58 -19.93 4.65 1.04
CA GLY A 58 -20.04 5.04 2.44
C GLY A 58 -19.54 6.45 2.73
N VAL A 59 -19.22 6.70 3.99
CA VAL A 59 -18.81 8.01 4.51
C VAL A 59 -17.44 7.90 5.18
N PRO A 60 -16.65 8.98 5.27
CA PRO A 60 -15.34 8.93 5.92
C PRO A 60 -15.37 8.25 7.30
N GLY A 61 -14.46 7.30 7.52
CA GLY A 61 -14.41 6.49 8.75
C GLY A 61 -15.38 5.31 8.79
N ARG A 62 -16.30 5.18 7.83
CA ARG A 62 -17.17 4.01 7.61
C ARG A 62 -17.35 3.78 6.11
N GLU A 63 -16.31 3.22 5.52
CA GLU A 63 -16.21 3.05 4.07
C GLU A 63 -16.20 1.58 3.70
N GLN A 64 -16.62 1.32 2.47
CA GLN A 64 -16.42 0.05 1.80
C GLN A 64 -15.72 0.28 0.47
N VAL A 65 -14.91 -0.67 0.05
CA VAL A 65 -14.25 -0.63 -1.26
C VAL A 65 -14.32 -1.98 -1.94
N ARG A 66 -14.73 -1.95 -3.21
CA ARG A 66 -14.63 -3.08 -4.13
C ARG A 66 -13.45 -2.84 -5.06
N VAL A 67 -12.49 -3.76 -5.04
CA VAL A 67 -11.31 -3.78 -5.91
C VAL A 67 -11.48 -4.90 -6.93
N THR A 68 -11.50 -4.54 -8.21
CA THR A 68 -11.69 -5.48 -9.32
C THR A 68 -10.46 -5.44 -10.22
N GLN A 69 -9.91 -6.60 -10.56
CA GLN A 69 -8.77 -6.73 -11.47
C GLN A 69 -9.16 -7.70 -12.58
N ASP A 70 -9.03 -7.27 -13.84
CA ASP A 70 -9.35 -8.08 -15.02
C ASP A 70 -10.77 -8.70 -14.97
N GLY A 71 -11.75 -7.90 -14.52
CA GLY A 71 -13.15 -8.32 -14.38
C GLY A 71 -13.42 -9.23 -13.19
N ARG A 72 -12.43 -9.58 -12.37
CA ARG A 72 -12.56 -10.44 -11.18
C ARG A 72 -12.49 -9.65 -9.90
N LEU A 73 -13.35 -10.00 -8.93
CA LEU A 73 -13.32 -9.42 -7.60
C LEU A 73 -12.04 -9.82 -6.87
N LEU A 74 -11.11 -8.89 -6.75
CA LEU A 74 -9.87 -9.07 -5.99
C LEU A 74 -10.12 -8.85 -4.50
N ALA A 75 -10.85 -7.81 -4.14
CA ALA A 75 -11.12 -7.46 -2.75
C ALA A 75 -12.48 -6.80 -2.59
N TYR A 76 -13.22 -7.16 -1.54
CA TYR A 76 -14.31 -6.35 -1.02
C TYR A 76 -14.06 -6.15 0.47
N LEU A 77 -13.74 -4.91 0.84
CA LEU A 77 -13.28 -4.55 2.17
C LEU A 77 -14.23 -3.54 2.81
N SER A 78 -14.48 -3.68 4.10
CA SER A 78 -15.12 -2.66 4.93
C SER A 78 -14.13 -2.14 5.98
N VAL A 79 -14.07 -0.82 6.11
CA VAL A 79 -13.23 -0.12 7.07
C VAL A 79 -14.11 0.70 7.99
N GLN A 80 -13.95 0.51 9.30
CA GLN A 80 -14.64 1.28 10.33
C GLN A 80 -13.60 1.84 11.29
N ALA A 81 -13.48 3.15 11.39
CA ALA A 81 -12.60 3.85 12.32
C ALA A 81 -13.37 4.34 13.55
N TRP A 82 -12.69 4.45 14.68
CA TRP A 82 -13.27 4.98 15.92
C TRP A 82 -12.22 5.64 16.81
N GLY A 83 -12.72 6.42 17.77
CA GLY A 83 -11.90 7.05 18.79
C GLY A 83 -11.12 8.26 18.29
N PRO A 84 -10.25 8.83 19.13
CA PRO A 84 -9.44 9.98 18.76
C PRO A 84 -8.33 9.59 17.79
N SER A 85 -7.93 10.55 16.97
CA SER A 85 -6.73 10.45 16.15
C SER A 85 -5.49 10.85 16.97
N VAL A 86 -4.38 10.14 16.75
CA VAL A 86 -3.08 10.44 17.36
C VAL A 86 -2.04 10.74 16.28
N PRO A 87 -1.12 11.69 16.51
CA PRO A 87 -0.11 12.04 15.52
C PRO A 87 0.96 10.95 15.47
N VAL A 88 1.41 10.59 14.27
CA VAL A 88 2.47 9.62 14.04
C VAL A 88 3.47 10.12 13.01
N THR A 89 4.71 9.64 13.15
CA THR A 89 5.78 9.92 12.20
C THR A 89 6.72 8.73 12.11
N THR A 90 7.19 8.41 10.91
CA THR A 90 8.22 7.39 10.71
C THR A 90 9.61 7.90 11.07
N ALA A 91 9.77 9.17 11.46
CA ALA A 91 11.06 9.73 11.87
C ALA A 91 11.65 9.01 13.11
N VAL A 92 10.78 8.46 13.97
CA VAL A 92 11.17 7.65 15.14
C VAL A 92 11.43 6.17 14.78
N VAL A 93 11.16 5.76 13.54
CA VAL A 93 11.36 4.39 13.07
C VAL A 93 12.75 4.26 12.43
N PRO A 94 13.58 3.28 12.83
CA PRO A 94 14.90 3.07 12.25
C PRO A 94 14.86 2.96 10.73
N ALA A 95 15.81 3.60 10.05
CA ALA A 95 15.85 3.65 8.59
C ALA A 95 15.81 2.26 7.93
N ALA A 96 16.46 1.26 8.54
CA ALA A 96 16.46 -0.12 8.06
C ALA A 96 15.05 -0.74 7.99
N TRP A 97 14.18 -0.41 8.94
CA TRP A 97 12.82 -0.97 9.02
C TRP A 97 11.83 -0.30 8.06
N ARG A 98 12.17 0.91 7.60
CA ARG A 98 11.41 1.66 6.60
C ARG A 98 12.09 1.72 5.23
N THR A 99 13.12 0.90 5.02
CA THR A 99 13.77 0.76 3.71
C THR A 99 13.23 -0.48 3.00
N LEU A 100 12.45 -0.24 1.96
CA LEU A 100 11.99 -1.28 1.05
C LEU A 100 13.15 -1.80 0.22
N THR A 101 13.27 -3.11 0.09
CA THR A 101 14.20 -3.80 -0.79
C THR A 101 13.41 -4.51 -1.88
N GLN A 102 13.48 -3.99 -3.10
CA GLN A 102 12.77 -4.55 -4.25
C GLN A 102 13.77 -5.31 -5.14
N PRO A 103 13.55 -6.60 -5.40
CA PRO A 103 14.29 -7.30 -6.44
C PRO A 103 13.91 -6.74 -7.82
N PRO A 104 14.70 -7.04 -8.87
CA PRO A 104 14.33 -6.73 -10.24
C PRO A 104 12.99 -7.38 -10.60
N LEU A 105 12.25 -6.71 -11.48
CA LEU A 105 11.04 -7.30 -12.06
C LEU A 105 11.43 -8.36 -13.11
N PRO A 106 10.56 -9.35 -13.40
CA PRO A 106 10.86 -10.41 -14.37
C PRO A 106 11.26 -9.89 -15.77
N GLU A 107 10.70 -8.76 -16.20
CA GLU A 107 11.09 -8.13 -17.47
C GLU A 107 12.49 -7.46 -17.46
N ALA A 108 13.17 -7.45 -16.32
CA ALA A 108 14.42 -6.73 -16.10
C ALA A 108 15.36 -7.48 -15.13
N GLU A 109 15.38 -8.81 -15.17
CA GLU A 109 16.11 -9.68 -14.22
C GLU A 109 17.59 -9.34 -14.07
N ASP A 110 18.24 -8.85 -15.12
CA ASP A 110 19.67 -8.45 -15.11
C ASP A 110 19.95 -7.17 -14.29
N ARG A 111 18.93 -6.47 -13.78
CA ARG A 111 19.13 -5.24 -12.99
C ARG A 111 19.50 -5.55 -11.55
N ALA A 112 20.08 -4.56 -10.88
CA ALA A 112 20.31 -4.65 -9.44
C ALA A 112 19.02 -4.45 -8.64
N SER A 113 18.99 -4.99 -7.42
CA SER A 113 17.92 -4.69 -6.46
C SER A 113 17.89 -3.21 -6.10
N LEU A 114 16.70 -2.69 -5.84
CA LEU A 114 16.46 -1.28 -5.52
C LEU A 114 16.12 -1.10 -4.04
N LEU A 115 16.65 -0.04 -3.43
CA LEU A 115 16.44 0.34 -2.04
C LEU A 115 15.69 1.66 -1.96
N THR A 116 14.58 1.69 -1.23
CA THR A 116 13.77 2.90 -1.05
C THR A 116 13.42 3.11 0.40
N THR A 117 14.02 4.13 1.01
CA THR A 117 13.74 4.53 2.39
C THR A 117 12.54 5.47 2.41
N VAL A 118 11.38 4.94 2.80
CA VAL A 118 10.13 5.68 2.84
C VAL A 118 10.06 6.52 4.12
N SER A 119 9.41 7.68 4.03
CA SER A 119 8.99 8.43 5.22
C SER A 119 7.53 8.82 5.13
N ALA A 120 6.85 8.83 6.27
CA ALA A 120 5.48 9.28 6.38
C ALA A 120 5.22 9.97 7.72
N SER A 121 4.29 10.90 7.73
CA SER A 121 3.78 11.58 8.91
C SER A 121 2.30 11.85 8.74
N GLY A 122 1.52 11.82 9.82
CA GLY A 122 0.10 12.08 9.75
C GLY A 122 -0.61 11.72 11.03
N TRP A 123 -1.90 11.47 10.90
CA TRP A 123 -2.78 11.09 11.99
C TRP A 123 -3.27 9.67 11.79
N VAL A 124 -3.30 8.89 12.86
CA VAL A 124 -3.87 7.54 12.84
C VAL A 124 -4.92 7.41 13.92
N GLN A 125 -5.90 6.56 13.66
CA GLN A 125 -6.93 6.20 14.62
C GLN A 125 -7.16 4.69 14.59
N PRO A 126 -7.57 4.08 15.71
CA PRO A 126 -8.01 2.70 15.73
C PRO A 126 -9.08 2.43 14.65
N ALA A 127 -8.94 1.30 13.97
CA ALA A 127 -9.91 0.91 12.95
C ALA A 127 -10.07 -0.60 12.89
N ARG A 128 -11.12 -1.04 12.21
CA ARG A 128 -11.46 -2.42 11.93
C ARG A 128 -11.54 -2.58 10.44
N LEU A 129 -10.76 -3.52 9.93
CA LEU A 129 -10.82 -4.00 8.56
C LEU A 129 -11.57 -5.32 8.57
N SER A 130 -12.62 -5.43 7.76
CA SER A 130 -13.34 -6.67 7.52
C SER A 130 -13.28 -7.02 6.04
N VAL A 131 -12.97 -8.27 5.72
CA VAL A 131 -13.05 -8.78 4.34
C VAL A 131 -14.45 -9.33 4.13
N ILE A 132 -15.21 -8.69 3.23
CA ILE A 132 -16.56 -9.12 2.85
C ILE A 132 -16.47 -10.19 1.75
N GLY A 133 -15.48 -10.08 0.86
CA GLY A 133 -15.28 -11.05 -0.22
C GLY A 133 -14.01 -10.80 -1.04
N GLY A 134 -13.79 -11.65 -2.04
CA GLY A 134 -12.60 -11.61 -2.90
C GLY A 134 -11.42 -12.41 -2.33
N ASP A 135 -10.32 -12.42 -3.07
CA ASP A 135 -9.10 -13.18 -2.77
C ASP A 135 -7.94 -12.25 -2.39
N VAL A 136 -8.15 -11.47 -1.33
CA VAL A 136 -7.18 -10.49 -0.84
C VAL A 136 -5.96 -11.18 -0.22
N HIS A 137 -6.25 -12.16 0.64
CA HIS A 137 -5.28 -13.05 1.26
C HIS A 137 -6.06 -14.15 2.01
N PRO A 138 -5.75 -15.44 1.83
CA PRO A 138 -6.48 -16.53 2.48
C PRO A 138 -6.57 -16.39 4.00
N ALA A 139 -5.49 -15.90 4.63
CA ALA A 139 -5.48 -15.68 6.08
C ALA A 139 -6.42 -14.56 6.55
N LEU A 140 -6.70 -13.54 5.75
CA LEU A 140 -7.59 -12.44 6.14
C LEU A 140 -9.07 -12.82 6.05
N LEU A 141 -9.40 -13.90 5.34
CA LEU A 141 -10.74 -14.49 5.32
C LEU A 141 -11.06 -15.23 6.62
N HIS A 142 -10.04 -15.78 7.29
CA HIS A 142 -10.21 -16.69 8.43
C HIS A 142 -9.66 -16.15 9.76
N ARG A 143 -8.78 -15.15 9.71
CA ARG A 143 -8.10 -14.60 10.89
C ARG A 143 -8.25 -13.09 10.94
N ARG A 144 -8.45 -12.58 12.16
CA ARG A 144 -8.50 -11.14 12.40
C ARG A 144 -7.09 -10.55 12.33
N PRO A 145 -6.89 -9.39 11.68
CA PRO A 145 -5.64 -8.65 11.79
C PRO A 145 -5.32 -8.36 13.26
N LEU A 146 -4.05 -8.48 13.64
CA LEU A 146 -3.58 -8.13 14.99
C LEU A 146 -3.73 -6.63 15.28
N LEU A 147 -3.57 -5.80 14.25
CA LEU A 147 -3.71 -4.36 14.32
C LEU A 147 -4.34 -3.85 13.02
N THR A 148 -5.23 -2.88 13.14
CA THR A 148 -5.72 -2.08 12.01
C THR A 148 -5.84 -0.64 12.46
N VAL A 149 -5.34 0.26 11.62
CA VAL A 149 -5.40 1.70 11.83
C VAL A 149 -5.93 2.36 10.56
N ALA A 150 -6.78 3.36 10.72
CA ALA A 150 -7.15 4.27 9.65
C ALA A 150 -6.22 5.48 9.69
N VAL A 151 -5.89 6.02 8.53
CA VAL A 151 -4.97 7.15 8.35
C VAL A 151 -5.72 8.26 7.62
N PRO A 152 -6.56 9.05 8.32
CA PRO A 152 -7.44 10.03 7.69
C PRO A 152 -6.68 11.15 6.94
N ASP A 153 -5.52 11.53 7.46
CA ASP A 153 -4.64 12.52 6.84
C ASP A 153 -3.19 12.11 7.06
N PHE A 154 -2.43 12.07 5.97
CA PHE A 154 -1.01 11.80 6.02
C PHE A 154 -0.29 12.39 4.80
N ARG A 155 1.00 12.61 5.02
CA ARG A 155 1.98 12.86 3.98
C ARG A 155 2.92 11.68 3.92
N MET A 156 3.15 11.16 2.73
CA MET A 156 4.16 10.13 2.47
C MET A 156 5.14 10.64 1.42
N MET A 157 6.43 10.49 1.70
CA MET A 157 7.48 10.71 0.71
C MET A 157 8.07 9.38 0.28
N PHE A 158 8.09 9.20 -1.03
CA PHE A 158 8.62 8.03 -1.69
C PHE A 158 9.76 8.49 -2.62
N PRO A 159 11.00 8.62 -2.11
CA PRO A 159 12.12 9.14 -2.90
C PRO A 159 12.51 8.15 -4.00
N LEU A 160 13.26 8.62 -5.01
CA LEU A 160 13.85 7.73 -6.01
C LEU A 160 14.68 6.63 -5.35
N ALA A 161 14.62 5.42 -5.89
CA ALA A 161 15.37 4.31 -5.35
C ALA A 161 16.87 4.48 -5.56
N ARG A 162 17.64 3.89 -4.65
CA ARG A 162 19.08 3.71 -4.78
C ARG A 162 19.36 2.27 -5.19
N VAL A 163 20.37 2.06 -6.02
CA VAL A 163 20.87 0.72 -6.32
C VAL A 163 21.44 0.12 -5.04
N ARG A 164 21.08 -1.13 -4.74
CA ARG A 164 21.70 -1.89 -3.65
C ARG A 164 23.16 -2.15 -4.02
N PRO A 165 24.13 -1.72 -3.18
CA PRO A 165 25.54 -2.07 -3.40
C PRO A 165 25.72 -3.58 -3.44
N ALA A 166 26.65 -4.05 -4.28
CA ALA A 166 27.05 -5.45 -4.37
C ALA A 166 27.55 -5.98 -3.02
#